data_AF-A0A2J5PH14-F1
#
_entry.id   AF-A0A2J5PH14-F1
#
_cell.length_a   1.000
_cell.length_b   1.000
_cell.length_c   1.000
_cell.angle_alpha   90.00
_cell.angle_beta   90.00
_cell.angle_gamma   90.00
#
_symmetry.space_group_name_H-M   'P 1'
#
loop_
_entity.id
_entity.type
_entity.pdbx_description
1 polymer ?
#
loop_
_entity_poly.entity_id
_entity_poly.type
_entity_poly.pdbx_seq_one_letter_code
_entity_poly.pdbx_strand_id
1 'polypeptide(L)'
;ISIVVGAGGQGGTAASPVGSVGGSSSFGSLMVAPGGTRGPSAGPANPPFLPQGNVASSAPSGANIIGSPGAPSTPAYANATQSFLGSPGASSVFGGGGWVPSFGDPAIDGQAYGSGASGSSQGPSSPAVNGARGKEGIVIIYEYS
;
A
#
# COMPACT_ATOMS: atom_id res chain seq x y z
N ILE A 1 25.46 -3.30 -14.79
CA ILE A 1 24.14 -2.74 -14.41
C ILE A 1 23.57 -3.62 -13.31
N SER A 2 23.07 -3.06 -12.21
CA SER A 2 22.45 -3.82 -11.12
C SER A 2 20.94 -3.87 -11.28
N ILE A 3 20.33 -5.04 -11.00
CA ILE A 3 18.87 -5.18 -10.87
C ILE A 3 18.53 -5.11 -9.39
N VAL A 4 17.58 -4.24 -9.04
CA VAL A 4 17.05 -4.11 -7.67
C VAL A 4 15.56 -4.38 -7.72
N VAL A 5 15.09 -5.26 -6.83
CA VAL A 5 13.67 -5.45 -6.56
C VAL A 5 13.34 -4.74 -5.26
N GLY A 6 12.50 -3.71 -5.34
CA GLY A 6 12.05 -2.95 -4.19
C GLY A 6 11.15 -3.77 -3.28
N ALA A 7 11.45 -3.77 -1.99
CA ALA A 7 10.60 -4.40 -0.99
C ALA A 7 9.24 -3.69 -0.88
N GLY A 8 8.20 -4.45 -0.52
CA GLY A 8 6.90 -3.86 -0.19
C GLY A 8 6.97 -2.97 1.06
N GLY A 9 6.18 -1.90 1.06
CA GLY A 9 6.03 -1.02 2.22
C GLY A 9 5.51 -1.78 3.43
N GLN A 10 6.10 -1.55 4.59
CA GLN A 10 5.71 -2.20 5.84
C GLN A 10 4.52 -1.51 6.48
N GLY A 11 3.60 -2.28 7.06
CA GLY A 11 2.52 -1.75 7.88
C GLY A 11 3.04 -1.11 9.16
N GLY A 12 2.29 -0.14 9.70
CA GLY A 12 2.54 0.40 11.02
C GLY A 12 2.31 -0.66 12.11
N THR A 13 2.95 -0.50 13.26
CA THR A 13 2.71 -1.33 14.45
C THR A 13 1.97 -0.53 15.51
N ALA A 14 1.46 -1.20 16.54
CA ALA A 14 0.86 -0.52 17.69
C ALA A 14 1.79 0.53 18.34
N ALA A 15 3.11 0.34 18.28
CA ALA A 15 4.11 1.28 18.81
C ALA A 15 4.53 2.36 17.80
N SER A 16 4.36 2.11 16.51
CA SER A 16 4.68 3.05 15.42
C SER A 16 3.62 2.95 14.34
N PRO A 17 2.48 3.66 14.48
CA PRO A 17 1.27 3.44 13.69
C PRO A 17 1.42 3.88 12.23
N VAL A 18 2.49 4.59 11.89
CA VAL A 18 2.77 5.03 10.53
C VAL A 18 3.54 3.93 9.79
N GLY A 19 2.97 3.47 8.67
CA GLY A 19 3.64 2.53 7.77
C GLY A 19 4.81 3.16 7.01
N SER A 20 5.56 2.33 6.29
CA SER A 20 6.67 2.79 5.44
C SER A 20 6.29 2.80 3.96
N VAL A 21 7.01 3.62 3.20
CA VAL A 21 6.93 3.61 1.73
C VAL A 21 7.54 2.31 1.18
N GLY A 22 7.08 1.87 0.01
CA GLY A 22 7.72 0.78 -0.71
C GLY A 22 9.10 1.18 -1.23
N GLY A 23 9.98 0.20 -1.39
CA GLY A 23 11.27 0.39 -2.06
C GLY A 23 11.10 0.51 -3.57
N SER A 24 12.00 1.25 -4.23
CA SER A 24 12.04 1.32 -5.69
C SER A 24 12.63 0.04 -6.28
N SER A 25 12.04 -0.43 -7.38
CA SER A 25 12.64 -1.44 -8.24
C SER A 25 13.38 -0.75 -9.39
N SER A 26 14.53 -1.29 -9.83
CA SER A 26 15.33 -0.64 -10.89
C SER A 26 16.22 -1.60 -11.68
N PHE A 27 16.57 -1.17 -12.89
CA PHE A 27 17.65 -1.73 -13.70
C PHE A 27 18.71 -0.65 -13.91
N GLY A 28 19.59 -0.49 -12.91
CA GLY A 28 20.50 0.65 -12.80
C GLY A 28 19.76 1.98 -12.99
N SER A 29 20.33 2.86 -13.81
CA SER A 29 19.70 4.13 -14.22
C SER A 29 18.84 4.01 -15.48
N LEU A 30 18.75 2.84 -16.10
CA LEU A 30 18.01 2.65 -17.35
C LEU A 30 16.50 2.63 -17.12
N MET A 31 16.06 2.07 -15.99
CA MET A 31 14.66 2.06 -15.58
C MET A 31 14.57 2.11 -14.06
N VAL A 32 13.67 2.95 -13.55
CA VAL A 32 13.34 3.03 -12.12
C VAL A 32 11.83 3.04 -11.97
N ALA A 33 11.29 2.09 -11.23
CA ALA A 33 9.91 2.05 -10.78
C ALA A 33 9.86 2.43 -9.30
N PRO A 34 9.42 3.65 -8.95
CA PRO A 34 9.30 4.09 -7.57
C PRO A 34 8.35 3.19 -6.78
N GLY A 35 8.70 2.95 -5.51
CA GLY A 35 7.81 2.22 -4.60
C GLY A 35 6.53 3.00 -4.28
N GLY A 36 5.51 2.27 -3.82
CA GLY A 36 4.23 2.85 -3.40
C GLY A 36 4.36 3.79 -2.20
N THR A 37 3.45 4.76 -2.11
CA THR A 37 3.35 5.62 -0.92
C THR A 37 2.79 4.84 0.26
N ARG A 38 3.02 5.34 1.48
CA ARG A 38 2.47 4.74 2.70
C ARG A 38 0.99 5.10 2.85
N GLY A 39 0.21 4.18 3.40
CA GLY A 39 -1.12 4.49 3.92
C GLY A 39 -1.01 5.43 5.13
N PRO A 40 -1.82 6.49 5.21
CA PRO A 40 -1.86 7.34 6.38
C PRO A 40 -2.62 6.65 7.53
N SER A 41 -2.29 6.99 8.78
CA SER A 41 -3.02 6.53 9.96
C SER A 41 -3.83 7.68 10.52
N ALA A 42 -5.11 7.44 10.83
CA ALA A 42 -5.93 8.39 11.55
C ALA A 42 -5.56 8.48 13.05
N GLY A 43 -4.81 7.50 13.59
CA GLY A 43 -4.52 7.39 15.02
C GLY A 43 -5.79 7.23 15.87
N PRO A 44 -5.70 7.47 17.19
CA PRO A 44 -6.89 7.65 18.04
C PRO A 44 -7.67 8.88 17.56
N ALA A 45 -8.78 8.66 16.87
CA ALA A 45 -9.61 9.72 16.28
C ALA A 45 -11.06 9.59 16.76
N ASN A 46 -11.75 10.73 16.91
CA ASN A 46 -13.18 10.76 17.18
C ASN A 46 -13.93 10.92 15.84
N PRO A 47 -14.72 9.93 15.38
CA PRO A 47 -15.46 10.04 14.14
C PRO A 47 -16.54 11.15 14.23
N PRO A 48 -16.94 11.75 13.08
CA PRO A 48 -16.53 11.38 11.73
C PRO A 48 -15.15 11.92 11.37
N PHE A 49 -14.36 11.12 10.64
CA PHE A 49 -13.14 11.61 10.00
C PHE A 49 -13.30 11.65 8.48
N LEU A 50 -12.77 12.72 7.88
CA LEU A 50 -12.74 12.86 6.43
C LEU A 50 -11.96 11.69 5.82
N PRO A 51 -12.42 11.13 4.69
CA PRO A 51 -11.68 10.08 4.01
C PRO A 51 -10.26 10.57 3.69
N GLN A 52 -9.25 9.87 4.20
CA GLN A 52 -7.87 10.20 3.87
C GLN A 52 -7.53 9.67 2.48
N GLY A 53 -6.98 10.56 1.65
CA GLY A 53 -6.63 10.25 0.27
C GLY A 53 -5.48 9.25 0.21
N ASN A 54 -5.71 8.14 -0.48
CA ASN A 54 -4.66 7.22 -0.88
C ASN A 54 -4.21 7.64 -2.28
N VAL A 55 -2.95 8.03 -2.43
CA VAL A 55 -2.42 8.60 -3.67
C VAL A 55 -1.70 7.54 -4.49
N ALA A 56 -1.76 7.68 -5.81
CA ALA A 56 -0.97 6.87 -6.73
C ALA A 56 0.53 7.02 -6.43
N SER A 57 1.32 6.01 -6.80
CA SER A 57 2.79 6.16 -6.80
C SER A 57 3.24 7.12 -7.89
N SER A 58 4.48 7.60 -7.81
CA SER A 58 5.13 8.27 -8.93
C SER A 58 5.25 7.33 -10.12
N ALA A 59 5.20 7.89 -11.33
CA ALA A 59 5.38 7.13 -12.56
C ALA A 59 6.80 6.55 -12.67
N PRO A 60 6.97 5.34 -13.22
CA PRO A 60 8.30 4.81 -13.55
C PRO A 60 9.03 5.68 -14.58
N SER A 61 10.34 5.82 -14.43
CA SER A 61 11.23 6.45 -15.42
C SER A 61 11.94 5.40 -16.27
N GLY A 62 12.21 5.71 -17.55
CA GLY A 62 12.98 4.84 -18.44
C GLY A 62 12.20 3.65 -19.02
N ALA A 63 10.90 3.56 -18.75
CA ALA A 63 10.04 2.58 -19.39
C ALA A 63 9.79 2.92 -20.87
N ASN A 64 10.12 1.98 -21.76
CA ASN A 64 9.96 2.11 -23.22
C ASN A 64 8.70 1.42 -23.77
N ILE A 65 8.20 0.37 -23.10
CA ILE A 65 6.98 -0.35 -23.51
C ILE A 65 5.84 -0.12 -22.50
N ILE A 66 6.02 -0.51 -21.23
CA ILE A 66 5.02 -0.33 -20.17
C ILE A 66 5.68 0.23 -18.92
N GLY A 67 5.14 1.34 -18.41
CA GLY A 67 5.47 1.90 -17.09
C GLY A 67 4.18 2.13 -16.32
N SER A 68 3.89 1.28 -15.34
CA SER A 68 2.67 1.40 -14.54
C SER A 68 2.98 2.02 -13.17
N PRO A 69 2.39 3.17 -12.82
CA PRO A 69 2.37 3.62 -11.43
C PRO A 69 1.43 2.70 -10.63
N GLY A 70 1.71 2.57 -9.32
CA GLY A 70 0.76 2.00 -8.38
C GLY A 70 -0.52 2.83 -8.33
N ALA A 71 -1.67 2.16 -8.35
CA ALA A 71 -2.97 2.82 -8.31
C ALA A 71 -3.20 3.48 -6.94
N PRO A 72 -4.09 4.48 -6.84
CA PRO A 72 -4.68 4.84 -5.56
C PRO A 72 -5.59 3.70 -5.08
N SER A 73 -5.85 3.63 -3.77
CA SER A 73 -6.93 2.78 -3.24
C SER A 73 -8.13 3.61 -2.79
N THR A 74 -9.25 2.95 -2.54
CA THR A 74 -10.43 3.63 -2.00
C THR A 74 -10.15 4.10 -0.58
N PRO A 75 -10.55 5.32 -0.19
CA PRO A 75 -10.33 5.80 1.17
C PRO A 75 -11.02 4.94 2.24
N ALA A 76 -10.42 4.87 3.43
CA ALA A 76 -11.12 4.39 4.62
C ALA A 76 -12.07 5.48 5.15
N TYR A 77 -13.12 5.08 5.87
CA TYR A 77 -14.04 6.03 6.50
C TYR A 77 -14.54 5.54 7.86
N ALA A 78 -14.88 6.47 8.75
CA ALA A 78 -15.69 6.21 9.92
C ALA A 78 -16.74 7.31 10.07
N ASN A 79 -18.00 6.90 10.19
CA ASN A 79 -19.11 7.80 10.50
C ASN A 79 -19.32 7.87 12.01
N ALA A 80 -19.24 6.72 12.67
CA ALA A 80 -19.39 6.62 14.12
C ALA A 80 -18.34 5.67 14.71
N THR A 81 -18.24 5.69 16.03
CA THR A 81 -17.29 4.88 16.80
C THR A 81 -17.45 3.37 16.59
N GLN A 82 -18.60 2.91 16.10
CA GLN A 82 -18.88 1.52 15.76
C GLN A 82 -19.35 1.35 14.30
N SER A 83 -19.20 2.39 13.48
CA SER A 83 -19.59 2.39 12.07
C SER A 83 -18.46 2.97 11.22
N PHE A 84 -17.59 2.07 10.76
CA PHE A 84 -16.39 2.40 10.02
C PHE A 84 -16.02 1.26 9.06
N LEU A 85 -15.19 1.54 8.06
CA LEU A 85 -14.61 0.54 7.17
C LEU A 85 -13.15 0.89 6.89
N GLY A 86 -12.30 -0.14 6.95
CA GLY A 86 -10.94 -0.08 6.44
C GLY A 86 -10.92 0.10 4.92
N SER A 87 -9.74 0.42 4.40
CA SER A 87 -9.49 0.57 2.97
C SER A 87 -8.92 -0.75 2.40
N PRO A 88 -9.38 -1.23 1.23
CA PRO A 88 -8.64 -2.26 0.50
C PRO A 88 -7.29 -1.71 0.06
N GLY A 89 -6.30 -2.60 -0.08
CA GLY A 89 -5.02 -2.22 -0.67
C GLY A 89 -5.17 -1.84 -2.14
N ALA A 90 -4.32 -0.92 -2.60
CA ALA A 90 -4.31 -0.54 -4.01
C ALA A 90 -3.90 -1.72 -4.90
N SER A 91 -4.64 -1.93 -5.98
CA SER A 91 -4.29 -2.90 -7.02
C SER A 91 -3.09 -2.42 -7.83
N SER A 92 -2.40 -3.37 -8.44
CA SER A 92 -1.46 -3.13 -9.52
C SER A 92 -2.01 -3.71 -10.82
N VAL A 93 -1.28 -3.51 -11.92
CA VAL A 93 -1.58 -4.17 -13.19
C VAL A 93 -1.43 -5.70 -13.13
N PHE A 94 -0.80 -6.22 -12.07
CA PHE A 94 -0.56 -7.65 -11.86
C PHE A 94 -1.60 -8.31 -10.95
N GLY A 95 -2.49 -7.53 -10.31
CA GLY A 95 -3.56 -8.07 -9.49
C GLY A 95 -3.99 -7.15 -8.34
N GLY A 96 -4.84 -7.68 -7.46
CA GLY A 96 -5.45 -6.93 -6.37
C GLY A 96 -4.49 -6.61 -5.21
N GLY A 97 -4.84 -5.58 -4.44
CA GLY A 97 -4.30 -5.37 -3.10
C GLY A 97 -4.98 -6.24 -2.04
N GLY A 98 -4.59 -6.05 -0.78
CA GLY A 98 -5.19 -6.75 0.35
C GLY A 98 -6.69 -6.44 0.48
N TRP A 99 -7.50 -7.43 0.86
CA TRP A 99 -8.93 -7.20 1.14
C TRP A 99 -9.14 -6.60 2.54
N VAL A 100 -10.27 -5.92 2.72
CA VAL A 100 -10.63 -5.35 4.03
C VAL A 100 -11.02 -6.49 4.97
N PRO A 101 -10.30 -6.68 6.09
CA PRO A 101 -10.60 -7.74 7.05
C PRO A 101 -11.83 -7.37 7.91
N SER A 102 -12.32 -8.31 8.71
CA SER A 102 -13.37 -8.02 9.69
C SER A 102 -12.87 -7.08 10.80
N PHE A 103 -13.79 -6.45 11.52
CA PHE A 103 -13.45 -5.60 12.64
C PHE A 103 -12.67 -6.38 13.70
N GLY A 104 -11.57 -5.81 14.16
CA GLY A 104 -10.72 -6.46 15.15
C GLY A 104 -9.57 -7.28 14.58
N ASP A 105 -9.66 -7.67 13.31
CA ASP A 105 -8.65 -8.48 12.67
C ASP A 105 -7.46 -7.63 12.18
N PRO A 106 -6.25 -8.22 12.14
CA PRO A 106 -5.09 -7.59 11.52
C PRO A 106 -5.35 -7.23 10.05
N ALA A 107 -4.65 -6.20 9.57
CA ALA A 107 -4.65 -5.89 8.15
C ALA A 107 -4.11 -7.06 7.32
N ILE A 108 -4.44 -7.05 6.02
CA ILE A 108 -4.08 -8.11 5.09
C ILE A 108 -3.01 -7.61 4.12
N ASP A 109 -1.98 -8.42 3.90
CA ASP A 109 -0.93 -8.13 2.95
C ASP A 109 -1.48 -7.94 1.52
N GLY A 110 -0.73 -7.23 0.66
CA GLY A 110 -1.06 -7.17 -0.76
C GLY A 110 -1.17 -8.55 -1.40
N GLN A 111 -1.88 -8.69 -2.52
CA GLN A 111 -2.11 -10.01 -3.14
C GLN A 111 -1.28 -10.24 -4.40
N ALA A 112 -0.78 -9.18 -5.04
CA ALA A 112 0.03 -9.27 -6.26
C ALA A 112 1.26 -8.35 -6.21
N TYR A 113 2.24 -8.55 -7.10
CA TYR A 113 3.42 -7.69 -7.20
C TYR A 113 3.04 -6.21 -7.32
N GLY A 114 3.69 -5.35 -6.54
CA GLY A 114 3.45 -3.91 -6.49
C GLY A 114 2.11 -3.50 -5.87
N SER A 115 1.32 -4.44 -5.33
CA SER A 115 0.04 -4.12 -4.68
C SER A 115 0.21 -3.67 -3.22
N GLY A 116 -0.72 -2.83 -2.76
CA GLY A 116 -0.77 -2.36 -1.39
C GLY A 116 -1.44 -3.36 -0.43
N ALA A 117 -1.13 -3.24 0.87
CA ALA A 117 -1.87 -3.89 1.94
C ALA A 117 -3.22 -3.21 2.19
N SER A 118 -4.17 -3.92 2.82
CA SER A 118 -5.38 -3.29 3.34
C SER A 118 -5.12 -2.48 4.60
N GLY A 119 -6.07 -1.62 4.94
CA GLY A 119 -6.21 -1.01 6.24
C GLY A 119 -7.03 -1.90 7.17
N SER A 120 -6.74 -1.80 8.46
CA SER A 120 -7.51 -2.40 9.55
C SER A 120 -8.04 -1.31 10.46
N SER A 121 -9.01 -1.66 11.29
CA SER A 121 -9.66 -0.71 12.18
C SER A 121 -10.23 -1.41 13.41
N GLN A 122 -10.34 -0.65 14.49
CA GLN A 122 -10.72 -1.15 15.80
C GLN A 122 -11.77 -0.23 16.44
N GLY A 123 -12.63 -0.83 17.26
CA GLY A 123 -13.64 -0.09 18.01
C GLY A 123 -13.03 0.79 19.12
N PRO A 124 -13.87 1.54 19.85
CA PRO A 124 -13.42 2.44 20.90
C PRO A 124 -12.74 1.69 22.03
N SER A 125 -11.69 2.28 22.59
CA SER A 125 -10.93 1.72 23.71
C SER A 125 -10.31 0.34 23.42
N SER A 126 -10.17 -0.03 22.16
CA SER A 126 -9.46 -1.23 21.73
C SER A 126 -7.98 -0.95 21.45
N PRO A 127 -7.09 -1.94 21.64
CA PRO A 127 -5.69 -1.80 21.27
C PRO A 127 -5.52 -1.61 19.76
N ALA A 128 -4.49 -0.86 19.36
CA ALA A 128 -4.12 -0.74 17.96
C ALA A 128 -3.74 -2.11 17.38
N VAL A 129 -4.21 -2.38 16.17
CA VAL A 129 -3.83 -3.56 15.39
C VAL A 129 -2.68 -3.24 14.46
N ASN A 130 -1.83 -4.22 14.20
CA ASN A 130 -0.76 -4.06 13.24
C ASN A 130 -1.35 -3.89 11.83
N GLY A 131 -0.73 -2.99 11.07
CA GLY A 131 -0.87 -2.93 9.64
C GLY A 131 -0.17 -4.10 8.95
N ALA A 132 -0.39 -4.22 7.66
CA ALA A 132 0.15 -5.28 6.83
C ALA A 132 1.12 -4.75 5.78
N ARG A 133 1.82 -5.67 5.12
CA ARG A 133 2.86 -5.35 4.14
C ARG A 133 2.26 -5.26 2.74
N GLY A 134 2.65 -4.22 2.02
CA GLY A 134 2.54 -4.24 0.55
C GLY A 134 3.41 -5.35 -0.02
N LYS A 135 3.21 -5.69 -1.28
CA LYS A 135 4.05 -6.65 -1.98
C LYS A 135 5.20 -5.96 -2.69
N GLU A 136 6.27 -6.71 -2.87
CA GLU A 136 7.43 -6.28 -3.64
C GLU A 136 7.06 -5.94 -5.08
N GLY A 137 7.85 -5.06 -5.70
CA GLY A 137 7.69 -4.72 -7.11
C GLY A 137 8.21 -5.83 -8.02
N ILE A 138 8.12 -5.63 -9.33
CA ILE A 138 8.70 -6.52 -10.34
C ILE A 138 9.39 -5.70 -11.44
N VAL A 139 10.47 -6.23 -11.99
CA VAL A 139 11.15 -5.70 -13.18
C VAL A 139 11.22 -6.82 -14.21
N ILE A 140 10.71 -6.58 -15.42
CA ILE A 140 10.75 -7.54 -16.53
C ILE A 140 11.57 -6.92 -17.66
N ILE A 141 12.59 -7.64 -18.12
CA ILE A 141 13.49 -7.20 -19.18
C ILE A 141 13.28 -8.13 -20.38
N TYR A 142 12.90 -7.54 -21.52
CA TYR A 142 12.84 -8.22 -22.82
C TYR A 142 13.94 -7.65 -23.70
N GLU A 143 14.85 -8.52 -24.14
CA GLU A 143 15.90 -8.20 -25.11
C GLU A 143 15.56 -8.89 -26.44
N TYR A 144 15.68 -8.16 -27.54
CA TYR A 144 15.54 -8.71 -28.89
C TYR A 144 16.93 -8.84 -29.51
N SER A 145 17.22 -10.00 -30.08
CA SER A 145 18.39 -10.27 -30.93
C SER A 145 18.01 -10.25 -32.40
#